data_AF-A0A067D1C4-F1
#
_entry.id   AF-A0A067D1C4-F1
#
_cell.length_a   1.000
_cell.length_b   1.000
_cell.length_c   1.000
_cell.angle_alpha   90.00
_cell.angle_beta   90.00
_cell.angle_gamma   90.00
#
_symmetry.space_group_name_H-M   'P 1'
#
loop_
_entity.id
_entity.type
_entity.pdbx_description
1 polymer ?
#
loop_
_entity_poly.entity_id
_entity_poly.type
_entity_poly.pdbx_seq_one_letter_code
_entity_poly.pdbx_strand_id
1 'polypeptide(L)'
;MASPGQRRASAKSMVGKRVGDWTSDDVMQWLHTEGLAAYESLFLTQETLNGEFLLEFSTPTLDHMGITSLKQRKELLKAIHSLQVRALEEVRASPRTTISNQVLEPEFNEDASHASFLEALQAWRQPSQAHVDHGTATSLPTVCWHCLAPCRQLVPAPDARTVCSKRCLDALIAADTQAREAVASQAAAQRARLQATWSLDIQLQTRSADKQT
;
A
#
# COMPACT_ATOMS: atom_id res chain seq x y z
N MET A 1 -26.09 -45.47 -19.90
CA MET A 1 -25.19 -44.90 -20.91
C MET A 1 -25.80 -43.60 -21.40
N ALA A 2 -25.36 -42.46 -20.84
CA ALA A 2 -25.86 -41.14 -21.20
C ALA A 2 -24.75 -40.40 -21.97
N SER A 3 -25.09 -39.92 -23.17
CA SER A 3 -24.22 -39.19 -24.08
C SER A 3 -23.77 -37.84 -23.50
N PRO A 4 -22.47 -37.49 -23.56
CA PRO A 4 -22.03 -36.11 -23.34
C PRO A 4 -22.18 -35.31 -24.62
N GLY A 5 -23.39 -34.73 -24.80
CA GLY A 5 -23.71 -33.80 -25.87
C GLY A 5 -23.11 -32.42 -25.60
N GLN A 6 -22.14 -32.04 -26.44
CA GLN A 6 -21.86 -30.70 -26.96
C GLN A 6 -22.33 -29.49 -26.13
N ARG A 7 -21.37 -28.79 -25.53
CA ARG A 7 -21.34 -27.31 -25.53
C ARG A 7 -19.92 -26.84 -25.84
N ARG A 8 -19.55 -26.83 -27.12
CA ARG A 8 -18.48 -25.96 -27.63
C ARG A 8 -19.09 -24.57 -27.83
N ALA A 9 -19.10 -23.75 -26.79
CA ALA A 9 -19.44 -22.34 -26.90
C ALA A 9 -18.19 -21.55 -27.33
N SER A 10 -18.30 -20.94 -28.52
CA SER A 10 -17.61 -19.75 -29.03
C SER A 10 -16.28 -19.33 -28.40
N ALA A 11 -15.17 -19.71 -29.04
CA ALA A 11 -13.82 -19.14 -28.81
C ALA A 11 -13.64 -17.72 -29.43
N LYS A 12 -14.68 -16.89 -29.39
CA LYS A 12 -14.72 -15.48 -29.84
C LYS A 12 -15.45 -14.70 -28.76
N SER A 13 -14.93 -13.64 -28.16
CA SER A 13 -13.63 -13.00 -28.26
C SER A 13 -13.63 -12.00 -27.11
N MET A 14 -12.81 -12.24 -26.08
CA MET A 14 -12.53 -11.21 -25.06
C MET A 14 -11.90 -9.95 -25.67
N VAL A 15 -11.43 -10.03 -26.93
CA VAL A 15 -10.86 -8.91 -27.68
C VAL A 15 -11.94 -7.87 -27.97
N GLY A 16 -11.81 -6.69 -27.35
CA GLY A 16 -12.66 -5.52 -27.56
C GLY A 16 -13.68 -5.24 -26.45
N LYS A 17 -13.84 -6.15 -25.47
CA LYS A 17 -14.65 -5.90 -24.27
C LYS A 17 -13.80 -5.29 -23.17
N ARG A 18 -14.32 -4.29 -22.47
CA ARG A 18 -13.69 -3.76 -21.26
C ARG A 18 -13.68 -4.83 -20.18
N VAL A 19 -12.63 -4.87 -19.37
CA VAL A 19 -12.49 -5.87 -18.30
C VAL A 19 -13.69 -5.87 -17.35
N GLY A 20 -14.25 -4.70 -17.02
CA GLY A 20 -15.45 -4.61 -16.17
C GLY A 20 -16.70 -5.32 -16.72
N ASP A 21 -16.80 -5.50 -18.05
CA ASP A 21 -17.92 -6.17 -18.72
C ASP A 21 -17.71 -7.69 -18.91
N TRP A 22 -16.62 -8.24 -18.36
CA TRP A 22 -16.29 -9.66 -18.53
C TRP A 22 -17.21 -10.55 -17.70
N THR A 23 -17.74 -11.57 -18.37
CA THR A 23 -18.50 -12.66 -17.76
C THR A 23 -17.56 -13.70 -17.16
N SER A 24 -18.11 -14.64 -16.38
CA SER A 24 -17.32 -15.77 -15.84
C SER A 24 -16.62 -16.56 -16.94
N ASP A 25 -17.28 -16.77 -18.08
CA ASP A 25 -16.70 -17.45 -19.25
C ASP A 25 -15.52 -16.66 -19.85
N ASP A 26 -15.64 -15.33 -19.95
CA ASP A 26 -14.55 -14.47 -20.43
C ASP A 26 -13.33 -14.55 -19.48
N VAL A 27 -13.57 -14.61 -18.16
CA VAL A 27 -12.49 -14.77 -17.16
C VAL A 27 -11.83 -16.15 -17.26
N MET A 28 -12.59 -17.22 -17.47
CA MET A 28 -12.00 -18.55 -17.69
C MET A 28 -11.15 -18.56 -18.95
N GLN A 29 -11.65 -17.98 -20.04
CA GLN A 29 -10.87 -17.87 -21.28
C GLN A 29 -9.57 -17.07 -21.06
N TRP A 30 -9.62 -16.01 -20.25
CA TRP A 30 -8.45 -15.23 -19.87
C TRP A 30 -7.44 -16.07 -19.07
N LEU A 31 -7.89 -16.82 -18.07
CA LEU A 31 -7.04 -17.74 -17.29
C LEU A 31 -6.32 -18.75 -18.19
N HIS A 32 -7.02 -19.31 -19.18
CA HIS A 32 -6.40 -20.21 -20.16
C HIS A 32 -5.34 -19.52 -21.02
N THR A 33 -5.59 -18.27 -21.42
CA THR A 33 -4.65 -17.48 -22.24
C THR A 33 -3.37 -17.11 -21.48
N GLU A 34 -3.49 -16.82 -20.17
CA GLU A 34 -2.34 -16.50 -19.31
C GLU A 34 -1.58 -17.75 -18.82
N GLY A 35 -2.01 -18.97 -19.21
CA GLY A 35 -1.40 -20.22 -18.73
C GLY A 35 -1.75 -20.56 -17.28
N LEU A 36 -2.82 -19.98 -16.76
CA LEU A 36 -3.32 -20.12 -15.39
C LEU A 36 -4.54 -21.05 -15.30
N ALA A 37 -4.78 -21.87 -16.33
CA ALA A 37 -5.90 -22.83 -16.39
C ALA A 37 -5.95 -23.80 -15.19
N ALA A 38 -4.81 -24.08 -14.55
CA ALA A 38 -4.75 -24.91 -13.36
C ALA A 38 -5.56 -24.36 -12.16
N TYR A 39 -5.87 -23.06 -12.14
CA TYR A 39 -6.64 -22.42 -11.08
C TYR A 39 -8.14 -22.37 -11.39
N GLU A 40 -8.58 -22.82 -12.56
CA GLU A 40 -9.98 -22.76 -13.00
C GLU A 40 -10.96 -23.34 -11.98
N SER A 41 -10.64 -24.50 -11.39
CA SER A 41 -11.50 -25.12 -10.38
C SER A 41 -11.71 -24.26 -9.12
N LEU A 42 -10.69 -23.49 -8.73
CA LEU A 42 -10.76 -22.60 -7.56
C LEU A 42 -11.64 -21.38 -7.88
N PHE A 43 -11.50 -20.85 -9.08
CA PHE A 43 -12.26 -19.72 -9.58
C PHE A 43 -13.73 -20.11 -9.80
N LEU A 44 -14.03 -21.31 -10.31
CA LEU A 44 -15.40 -21.83 -10.46
C LEU A 44 -16.13 -22.04 -9.13
N THR A 45 -15.40 -22.19 -8.02
CA THR A 45 -16.00 -22.29 -6.68
C THR A 45 -16.57 -20.95 -6.21
N GLN A 46 -16.17 -19.83 -6.83
CA GLN A 46 -16.66 -18.50 -6.50
C GLN A 46 -17.92 -18.18 -7.31
N GLU A 47 -19.03 -17.91 -6.63
CA GLU A 47 -20.32 -17.61 -7.29
C GLU A 47 -20.33 -16.24 -8.00
N THR A 48 -19.49 -15.30 -7.58
CA THR A 48 -19.48 -13.90 -8.07
C THR A 48 -18.30 -13.60 -8.96
N LEU A 49 -17.80 -14.60 -9.68
CA LEU A 49 -16.65 -14.43 -10.54
C LEU A 49 -17.04 -13.68 -11.83
N ASN A 50 -16.64 -12.42 -11.90
CA ASN A 50 -16.79 -11.56 -13.07
C ASN A 50 -15.53 -10.69 -13.25
N GLY A 51 -15.51 -9.87 -14.29
CA GLY A 51 -14.42 -8.96 -14.55
C GLY A 51 -14.18 -7.89 -13.48
N GLU A 52 -15.25 -7.40 -12.86
CA GLU A 52 -15.16 -6.44 -11.75
C GLU A 52 -14.45 -7.04 -10.53
N PHE A 53 -14.75 -8.28 -10.19
CA PHE A 53 -14.07 -9.03 -9.14
C PHE A 53 -12.57 -9.19 -9.41
N LEU A 54 -12.15 -9.35 -10.67
CA LEU A 54 -10.73 -9.36 -11.03
C LEU A 54 -10.05 -8.01 -10.81
N LEU A 55 -10.78 -6.90 -11.00
CA LEU A 55 -10.23 -5.55 -10.79
C LEU A 55 -10.03 -5.23 -9.31
N GLU A 56 -10.84 -5.81 -8.42
CA GLU A 56 -10.70 -5.67 -6.96
C GLU A 56 -9.88 -6.78 -6.30
N PHE A 57 -9.38 -7.72 -7.12
CA PHE A 57 -8.75 -8.92 -6.63
C PHE A 57 -7.45 -8.62 -5.86
N SER A 58 -7.36 -9.18 -4.65
CA SER A 58 -6.34 -8.80 -3.66
C SER A 58 -5.73 -10.00 -2.94
N THR A 59 -4.61 -9.80 -2.25
CA THR A 59 -3.92 -10.86 -1.49
C THR A 59 -4.83 -11.59 -0.49
N PRO A 60 -5.69 -10.90 0.30
CA PRO A 60 -6.64 -11.58 1.18
C PRO A 60 -7.58 -12.53 0.43
N THR A 61 -7.97 -12.20 -0.81
CA THR A 61 -8.86 -13.03 -1.62
C THR A 61 -8.20 -14.37 -1.97
N LEU A 62 -6.90 -14.36 -2.29
CA LEU A 62 -6.12 -15.58 -2.55
C LEU A 62 -6.05 -16.50 -1.32
N ASP A 63 -5.94 -15.92 -0.13
CA ASP A 63 -5.91 -16.67 1.13
C ASP A 63 -7.24 -17.38 1.38
N HIS A 64 -8.36 -16.69 1.15
CA HIS A 64 -9.70 -17.28 1.27
C HIS A 64 -9.97 -18.37 0.23
N MET A 65 -9.37 -18.27 -0.96
CA MET A 65 -9.44 -19.30 -2.00
C MET A 65 -8.49 -20.50 -1.76
N GLY A 66 -7.73 -20.49 -0.65
CA GLY A 66 -6.82 -21.59 -0.30
C GLY A 66 -5.47 -21.57 -1.04
N ILE A 67 -5.15 -20.49 -1.76
CA ILE A 67 -3.89 -20.34 -2.50
C ILE A 67 -2.81 -19.85 -1.54
N THR A 68 -2.20 -20.79 -0.83
CA THR A 68 -1.18 -20.50 0.21
C THR A 68 0.26 -20.49 -0.31
N SER A 69 0.50 -21.05 -1.50
CA SER A 69 1.84 -21.10 -2.10
C SER A 69 2.27 -19.72 -2.59
N LEU A 70 3.41 -19.25 -2.10
CA LEU A 70 3.97 -17.94 -2.45
C LEU A 70 4.24 -17.80 -3.95
N LYS A 71 4.70 -18.89 -4.60
CA LYS A 71 4.93 -18.92 -6.05
C LYS A 71 3.62 -18.70 -6.81
N GLN A 72 2.57 -19.43 -6.45
CA GLN A 72 1.26 -19.36 -7.10
C GLN A 72 0.61 -17.99 -6.90
N ARG A 73 0.65 -17.44 -5.68
CA ARG A 73 0.15 -16.08 -5.41
C ARG A 73 0.85 -15.05 -6.28
N LYS A 74 2.17 -15.13 -6.39
CA LYS A 74 2.96 -14.18 -7.19
C LYS A 74 2.60 -14.27 -8.68
N GLU A 75 2.43 -15.48 -9.20
CA GLU A 75 2.02 -15.70 -10.60
C GLU A 75 0.64 -15.11 -10.89
N LEU A 76 -0.36 -15.41 -10.03
CA LEU A 76 -1.72 -14.87 -10.16
C LEU A 76 -1.77 -13.35 -10.03
N LEU A 77 -1.17 -12.78 -8.97
CA LEU A 77 -1.17 -11.33 -8.76
C LEU A 77 -0.46 -10.59 -9.89
N LYS A 78 0.59 -11.18 -10.48
CA LYS A 78 1.27 -10.56 -11.62
C LYS A 78 0.35 -10.48 -12.84
N ALA A 79 -0.37 -11.56 -13.16
CA ALA A 79 -1.28 -11.60 -14.31
C ALA A 79 -2.47 -10.65 -14.10
N ILE A 80 -3.06 -10.66 -12.91
CA ILE A 80 -4.16 -9.77 -12.53
C ILE A 80 -3.72 -8.30 -12.55
N HIS A 81 -2.56 -7.98 -11.99
CA HIS A 81 -2.04 -6.61 -12.03
C HIS A 81 -1.77 -6.16 -13.47
N SER A 82 -1.25 -7.03 -14.33
CA SER A 82 -1.09 -6.73 -15.76
C SER A 82 -2.43 -6.43 -16.44
N LEU A 83 -3.50 -7.15 -16.06
CA LEU A 83 -4.85 -6.91 -16.56
C LEU A 83 -5.42 -5.57 -16.05
N GLN A 84 -5.24 -5.26 -14.76
CA GLN A 84 -5.66 -4.00 -14.14
C GLN A 84 -4.98 -2.78 -14.77
N VAL A 85 -3.66 -2.86 -15.01
CA VAL A 85 -2.91 -1.78 -15.68
C VAL A 85 -3.47 -1.54 -17.07
N ARG A 86 -3.71 -2.60 -17.86
CA ARG A 86 -4.32 -2.49 -19.18
C ARG A 86 -5.72 -1.88 -19.13
N ALA A 87 -6.56 -2.32 -18.20
CA ALA A 87 -7.91 -1.76 -18.03
C ALA A 87 -7.86 -0.26 -17.68
N LEU A 88 -6.91 0.16 -16.84
CA LEU A 88 -6.71 1.57 -16.50
C LEU A 88 -6.21 2.38 -17.70
N GLU A 89 -5.30 1.82 -18.50
CA GLU A 89 -4.83 2.42 -19.74
C GLU A 89 -5.96 2.56 -20.76
N GLU A 90 -6.85 1.58 -20.90
CA GLU A 90 -8.04 1.67 -21.76
C GLU A 90 -8.96 2.82 -21.35
N VAL A 91 -9.16 3.05 -20.04
CA VAL A 91 -9.93 4.19 -19.53
C VAL A 91 -9.25 5.52 -19.90
N ARG A 92 -7.92 5.59 -19.87
CA ARG A 92 -7.14 6.79 -20.22
C ARG A 92 -7.02 7.03 -21.73
N ALA A 93 -6.91 5.96 -22.51
CA ALA A 93 -6.68 5.98 -23.94
C ALA A 93 -7.98 6.07 -24.74
N SER A 94 -9.13 5.75 -24.13
CA SER A 94 -10.43 6.02 -24.76
C SER A 94 -10.55 7.52 -25.00
N PRO A 95 -10.62 7.98 -26.27
CA PRO A 95 -11.04 9.34 -26.55
C PRO A 95 -12.41 9.48 -25.90
N ARG A 96 -12.65 10.54 -25.14
CA ARG A 96 -14.00 10.91 -24.72
C ARG A 96 -14.85 11.01 -25.99
N THR A 97 -15.58 9.94 -26.32
CA THR A 97 -16.64 10.03 -27.32
C THR A 97 -17.61 11.04 -26.77
N THR A 98 -17.68 12.13 -27.51
CA THR A 98 -18.44 13.33 -27.27
C THR A 98 -19.89 12.95 -27.00
N ILE A 99 -20.27 12.88 -25.72
CA ILE A 99 -21.66 13.03 -25.34
C ILE A 99 -21.97 14.50 -25.65
N SER A 100 -22.66 14.72 -26.76
CA SER A 100 -23.29 15.98 -27.10
C SER A 100 -24.36 16.26 -26.04
N ASN A 101 -23.92 16.87 -24.95
CA ASN A 101 -24.75 17.69 -24.10
C ASN A 101 -23.87 18.92 -23.85
N GLN A 102 -24.36 20.08 -24.25
CA GLN A 102 -23.66 21.36 -24.12
C GLN A 102 -23.36 21.65 -22.65
N VAL A 103 -22.29 21.07 -22.13
CA VAL A 103 -21.55 21.64 -21.02
C VAL A 103 -20.68 22.68 -21.70
N LEU A 104 -21.12 23.92 -21.65
CA LEU A 104 -20.23 25.07 -21.71
C LEU A 104 -19.07 24.71 -20.77
N GLU A 105 -17.92 24.29 -21.30
CA GLU A 105 -16.68 24.37 -20.53
C GLU A 105 -16.63 25.84 -20.12
N PRO A 106 -16.78 26.17 -18.83
CA PRO A 106 -16.55 27.55 -18.42
C PRO A 106 -15.11 27.82 -18.84
N GLU A 107 -14.92 28.70 -19.82
CA GLU A 107 -13.59 29.09 -20.27
C GLU A 107 -12.78 29.38 -19.02
N PHE A 108 -11.74 28.58 -18.80
CA PHE A 108 -10.86 28.75 -17.67
C PHE A 108 -10.17 30.11 -17.85
N ASN A 109 -10.73 31.13 -17.19
CA ASN A 109 -10.21 32.46 -17.22
C ASN A 109 -9.03 32.51 -16.25
N GLU A 110 -7.83 32.46 -16.83
CA GLU A 110 -6.56 32.44 -16.09
C GLU A 110 -6.45 33.64 -15.16
N ASP A 111 -6.88 34.83 -15.61
CA ASP A 111 -6.84 36.06 -14.80
C ASP A 111 -7.80 36.00 -13.61
N ALA A 112 -9.04 35.50 -13.80
CA ALA A 112 -10.01 35.37 -12.72
C ALA A 112 -9.58 34.32 -11.68
N SER A 113 -8.99 33.22 -12.15
CA SER A 113 -8.49 32.14 -11.30
C SER A 113 -7.27 32.61 -10.48
N HIS A 114 -6.38 33.37 -11.11
CA HIS A 114 -5.22 33.97 -10.44
C HIS A 114 -5.63 35.04 -9.41
N ALA A 115 -6.62 35.88 -9.74
CA ALA A 115 -7.17 36.86 -8.81
C ALA A 115 -7.78 36.17 -7.58
N SER A 116 -8.59 35.13 -7.78
CA SER A 116 -9.20 34.35 -6.68
C SER A 116 -8.15 33.65 -5.82
N PHE A 117 -7.08 33.14 -6.43
CA PHE A 117 -5.95 32.55 -5.71
C PHE A 117 -5.20 33.60 -4.84
N LEU A 118 -4.94 34.79 -5.38
CA LEU A 118 -4.28 35.86 -4.63
C LEU A 118 -5.16 36.37 -3.49
N GLU A 119 -6.48 36.48 -3.72
CA GLU A 119 -7.45 36.83 -2.68
C GLU A 119 -7.47 35.79 -1.55
N ALA A 120 -7.50 34.49 -1.89
CA ALA A 120 -7.43 33.42 -0.90
C ALA A 120 -6.11 33.45 -0.11
N LEU A 121 -4.97 33.74 -0.76
CA LEU A 121 -3.69 33.92 -0.09
C LEU A 121 -3.66 35.16 0.82
N GLN A 122 -4.31 36.26 0.42
CA GLN A 122 -4.44 37.44 1.26
C GLN A 122 -5.35 37.16 2.47
N ALA A 123 -6.46 36.45 2.28
CA ALA A 123 -7.35 36.02 3.36
C ALA A 123 -6.64 35.09 4.35
N TRP A 124 -5.76 34.21 3.88
CA TRP A 124 -4.92 33.37 4.74
C TRP A 124 -3.86 34.17 5.51
N ARG A 125 -3.36 35.25 4.92
CA ARG A 125 -2.35 36.13 5.54
C ARG A 125 -2.92 37.14 6.50
N GLN A 126 -4.19 37.50 6.37
CA GLN A 126 -4.88 38.30 7.36
C GLN A 126 -5.35 37.37 8.48
N PRO A 127 -4.77 37.44 9.70
CA PRO A 127 -5.42 36.80 10.84
C PRO A 127 -6.78 37.48 10.98
N SER A 128 -7.85 36.76 10.66
CA SER A 128 -9.21 37.23 10.88
C SER A 128 -9.30 37.74 12.31
N GLN A 129 -9.94 38.90 12.51
CA GLN A 129 -10.31 39.48 13.81
C GLN A 129 -11.27 38.57 14.61
N ALA A 130 -10.95 37.29 14.79
CA ALA A 130 -11.43 36.54 15.92
C ALA A 130 -10.64 37.07 17.11
N HIS A 131 -11.26 38.00 17.81
CA HIS A 131 -10.86 38.48 19.12
C HIS A 131 -10.72 37.28 20.06
N VAL A 132 -9.52 36.71 20.10
CA VAL A 132 -9.07 35.86 21.19
C VAL A 132 -7.96 36.65 21.86
N ASP A 133 -8.37 37.45 22.84
CA ASP A 133 -7.47 37.88 23.89
C ASP A 133 -6.82 36.62 24.47
N HIS A 134 -5.53 36.44 24.18
CA HIS A 134 -4.47 36.27 25.18
C HIS A 134 -3.12 35.97 24.51
N GLY A 135 -2.30 37.02 24.40
CA GLY A 135 -0.85 36.95 24.63
C GLY A 135 0.05 36.41 23.53
N THR A 136 0.64 37.33 22.76
CA THR A 136 2.03 37.28 22.24
C THR A 136 2.57 35.93 21.73
N ALA A 137 2.56 35.74 20.40
CA ALA A 137 3.75 35.56 19.56
C ALA A 137 3.35 34.98 18.20
N THR A 138 3.81 35.61 17.14
CA THR A 138 3.88 35.06 15.79
C THR A 138 4.76 33.81 15.76
N SER A 139 4.16 32.63 15.92
CA SER A 139 4.75 31.34 15.55
C SER A 139 3.62 30.36 15.26
N LEU A 140 3.73 29.62 14.15
CA LEU A 140 2.86 28.48 13.86
C LEU A 140 2.65 27.64 15.13
N PRO A 141 1.45 27.07 15.37
CA PRO A 141 1.18 26.28 16.57
C PRO A 141 2.07 25.03 16.59
N THR A 142 3.22 25.13 17.23
CA THR A 142 4.15 24.02 17.41
C THR A 142 3.58 23.10 18.47
N VAL A 143 3.00 21.99 18.04
CA VAL A 143 2.42 20.99 18.94
C VAL A 143 3.56 20.32 19.72
N CYS A 144 3.43 20.25 21.04
CA CYS A 144 4.40 19.57 21.89
C CYS A 144 4.47 18.08 21.57
N TRP A 145 5.66 17.58 21.25
CA TRP A 145 5.87 16.18 20.86
C TRP A 145 5.46 15.17 21.95
N HIS A 146 5.57 15.56 23.22
CA HIS A 146 5.20 14.71 24.34
C HIS A 146 3.69 14.68 24.57
N CYS A 147 3.01 15.82 24.46
CA CYS A 147 1.54 15.89 24.59
C CYS A 147 0.81 15.20 23.43
N LEU A 148 1.44 15.14 22.25
CA LEU A 148 0.92 14.43 21.07
C LEU A 148 1.25 12.93 21.08
N ALA A 149 1.89 12.39 22.13
CA ALA A 149 2.27 10.98 22.20
C ALA A 149 1.14 9.98 21.85
N PRO A 150 -0.14 10.21 22.21
CA PRO A 150 -1.24 9.33 21.81
C PRO A 150 -1.50 9.27 20.29
N CYS A 151 -1.09 10.30 19.53
CA CYS A 151 -1.34 10.43 18.09
C CYS A 151 -0.09 10.21 17.22
N ARG A 152 1.01 9.70 17.79
CA ARG A 152 2.32 9.51 17.12
C ARG A 152 2.28 8.67 15.83
N GLN A 153 1.26 7.82 15.64
CA GLN A 153 1.16 6.94 14.46
C GLN A 153 0.82 7.70 13.17
N LEU A 154 0.38 8.96 13.27
CA LEU A 154 -0.17 9.73 12.14
C LEU A 154 0.75 10.85 11.65
N VAL A 155 1.91 11.07 12.28
CA VAL A 155 2.80 12.19 11.96
C VAL A 155 4.21 11.70 11.64
N PRO A 156 4.72 11.90 10.41
CA PRO A 156 6.13 11.67 10.08
C PRO A 156 7.01 12.49 11.01
N ALA A 157 8.10 11.89 11.49
CA ALA A 157 8.97 12.49 12.49
C ALA A 157 9.43 13.91 12.07
N PRO A 158 9.09 14.97 12.83
CA PRO A 158 9.60 16.29 12.57
C PRO A 158 11.04 16.42 13.09
N ASP A 159 11.90 17.03 12.29
CA ASP A 159 13.33 17.24 12.53
C ASP A 159 13.61 18.20 13.71
N ALA A 160 12.58 18.84 14.25
CA ALA A 160 12.63 19.70 15.43
C ALA A 160 11.56 19.28 16.45
N ARG A 161 11.96 18.52 17.48
CA ARG A 161 11.08 18.13 18.59
C ARG A 161 10.89 19.31 19.55
N THR A 162 9.93 20.18 19.29
CA THR A 162 9.56 21.24 20.24
C THR A 162 8.79 20.68 21.43
N VAL A 163 9.10 21.15 22.64
CA VAL A 163 8.48 20.74 23.91
C VAL A 163 7.84 21.95 24.59
N CYS A 164 6.63 21.80 25.13
CA CYS A 164 5.89 22.93 25.74
C CYS A 164 6.31 23.24 27.19
N SER A 165 7.03 22.35 27.85
CA SER A 165 7.39 22.51 29.26
C SER A 165 8.65 21.75 29.62
N LYS A 166 9.31 22.17 30.71
CA LYS A 166 10.46 21.48 31.30
C LYS A 166 10.13 20.01 31.61
N ARG A 167 8.94 19.72 32.13
CA ARG A 167 8.48 18.35 32.39
C ARG A 167 8.43 17.49 31.12
N CYS A 168 8.00 18.05 29.99
CA CYS A 168 8.01 17.36 28.70
C CYS A 168 9.43 17.18 28.14
N LEU A 169 10.32 18.14 28.38
CA LEU A 169 11.74 18.02 28.03
C LEU A 169 12.42 16.91 28.82
N ASP A 170 12.24 16.89 30.15
CA ASP A 170 12.81 15.88 31.04
C ASP A 170 12.30 14.48 30.65
N ALA A 171 11.00 14.35 30.35
CA ALA A 171 10.42 13.10 29.87
C ALA A 171 10.96 12.67 28.49
N LEU A 172 11.24 13.61 27.59
CA LEU A 172 11.86 13.33 26.30
C LEU A 172 13.31 12.84 26.45
N ILE A 173 14.08 13.48 27.33
CA ILE A 173 15.47 13.10 27.63
C ILE A 173 15.49 11.70 28.28
N ALA A 174 14.61 11.44 29.24
CA ALA A 174 14.47 10.13 29.87
C ALA A 174 14.13 9.03 28.86
N ALA A 175 13.19 9.29 27.95
CA ALA A 175 12.82 8.35 26.89
C ALA A 175 13.98 8.08 25.90
N ASP A 176 14.73 9.11 25.51
CA ASP A 176 15.91 8.97 24.65
C ASP A 176 17.02 8.15 25.33
N THR A 177 17.21 8.38 26.64
CA THR A 177 18.18 7.65 27.45
C THR A 177 17.80 6.17 27.54
N GLN A 178 16.54 5.87 27.84
CA GLN A 178 16.02 4.50 27.89
C GLN A 178 16.14 3.79 26.54
N ALA A 179 15.88 4.49 25.42
CA ALA A 179 16.04 3.93 24.08
C ALA A 179 17.51 3.58 23.78
N ARG A 180 18.46 4.45 24.16
CA ARG A 180 19.90 4.21 24.00
C ARG A 180 20.38 3.03 24.84
N GLU A 181 19.92 2.92 26.09
CA GLU A 181 20.24 1.80 26.97
C GLU A 181 19.69 0.47 26.43
N ALA A 182 18.46 0.47 25.90
CA ALA A 182 17.86 -0.71 25.29
C ALA A 182 18.65 -1.19 24.06
N VAL A 183 19.06 -0.26 23.18
CA VAL A 183 19.90 -0.58 22.01
C VAL A 183 21.27 -1.10 22.45
N ALA A 184 21.90 -0.48 23.45
CA ALA A 184 23.19 -0.93 23.98
C ALA A 184 23.10 -2.34 24.60
N SER A 185 22.04 -2.62 25.37
CA SER A 185 21.76 -3.93 25.94
C SER A 185 21.54 -5.00 24.87
N GLN A 186 20.75 -4.68 23.83
CA GLN A 186 20.52 -5.58 22.70
C GLN A 186 21.82 -5.88 21.94
N ALA A 187 22.65 -4.87 21.69
CA ALA A 187 23.94 -5.04 21.04
C ALA A 187 24.91 -5.90 21.89
N ALA A 188 24.91 -5.73 23.21
CA ALA A 188 25.71 -6.55 24.12
C ALA A 188 25.25 -8.02 24.10
N ALA A 189 23.93 -8.27 24.16
CA ALA A 189 23.37 -9.62 24.07
C ALA A 189 23.70 -10.29 22.72
N GLN A 190 23.65 -9.54 21.61
CA GLN A 190 24.03 -10.05 20.30
C GLN A 190 25.52 -10.41 20.23
N ARG A 191 26.41 -9.57 20.78
CA ARG A 191 27.85 -9.88 20.86
C ARG A 191 28.12 -11.13 21.68
N ALA A 192 27.45 -11.29 22.83
CA ALA A 192 27.59 -12.48 23.67
C ALA A 192 27.15 -13.76 22.93
N ARG A 193 26.04 -13.70 22.17
CA ARG A 193 25.59 -14.82 21.33
C ARG A 193 26.63 -15.20 20.27
N LEU A 194 27.19 -14.23 19.56
CA LEU A 194 28.22 -14.48 18.55
C LEU A 194 29.48 -15.10 19.16
N GLN A 195 29.93 -14.60 20.32
CA GLN A 195 31.08 -15.17 21.04
C GLN A 195 30.83 -16.61 21.49
N ALA A 196 29.62 -16.93 21.95
CA ALA A 196 29.24 -18.30 22.31
C ALA A 196 29.22 -19.23 21.08
N THR A 197 28.71 -18.77 19.94
CA THR A 197 28.75 -19.55 18.68
C THR A 197 30.18 -19.81 18.23
N TRP A 198 31.03 -18.78 18.20
CA TRP A 198 32.43 -18.93 17.77
C TRP A 198 33.25 -19.82 18.70
N SER A 199 33.01 -19.78 20.02
CA SER A 199 33.74 -20.65 20.96
C SER A 199 33.40 -22.13 20.76
N LEU A 200 32.15 -22.46 20.44
CA LEU A 200 31.73 -23.82 20.11
C LEU A 200 32.39 -24.32 18.83
N ASP A 201 32.46 -23.49 17.78
CA ASP A 201 33.10 -23.85 16.52
C ASP A 201 34.59 -24.16 16.72
N ILE A 202 35.30 -23.34 17.51
CA ILE A 202 36.71 -23.58 17.85
C ILE A 202 36.88 -24.91 18.60
N GLN A 203 36.01 -25.20 19.57
CA GLN A 203 36.06 -26.46 20.32
C GLN A 203 35.75 -27.70 19.46
N LEU A 204 34.88 -27.58 18.46
CA LEU A 204 34.58 -28.66 17.52
C LEU A 204 35.75 -28.92 16.57
N GLN A 205 36.44 -27.86 16.13
CA GLN A 205 37.63 -27.97 15.28
C GLN A 205 38.78 -28.67 16.02
N THR A 206 39.05 -28.31 17.28
CA THR A 206 40.15 -28.94 18.05
C THR A 206 39.88 -30.43 18.32
N ARG A 207 38.66 -30.80 18.72
CA ARG A 207 38.28 -32.21 18.93
C ARG A 207 38.35 -33.08 17.68
N SER A 208 38.21 -32.49 16.50
CA SER A 208 38.30 -33.23 15.24
C SER A 208 39.74 -33.55 14.86
N ALA A 209 40.70 -32.69 15.24
CA ALA A 209 42.12 -32.90 14.98
C ALA A 209 42.71 -34.07 15.80
N ASP A 210 42.27 -34.25 17.05
CA ASP A 210 42.78 -35.31 17.94
C ASP A 210 42.36 -36.73 17.53
N LYS A 211 41.38 -36.88 16.62
CA LYS A 211 40.90 -38.20 16.15
C LYS A 211 41.64 -38.74 14.92
N GLN A 212 42.61 -38.01 14.37
CA GLN A 212 43.31 -38.39 13.13
C GLN A 212 44.72 -38.98 13.36
N THR A 213 45.14 -39.17 14.61
CA THR A 213 46.37 -39.88 15.02
C THR A 213 46.04 -41.22 15.63
#